data_AF-A0A3D3MK40-F1
#
_entry.id   AF-A0A3D3MK40-F1
#
_cell.length_a   1.000
_cell.length_b   1.000
_cell.length_c   1.000
_cell.angle_alpha   90.00
_cell.angle_beta   90.00
_cell.angle_gamma   90.00
#
_symmetry.space_group_name_H-M   'P 1'
#
loop_
_entity.id
_entity.type
_entity.pdbx_description
1 polymer ?
#
loop_
_entity_poly.entity_id
_entity_poly.type
_entity_poly.pdbx_seq_one_letter_code
_entity_poly.pdbx_strand_id
1 'polypeptide(L)'
;MNKFEELKRNRYIKKMHSNAIAMVTGQVDLREGCRKMEYLYSQADYVQPFDGIEINILKKFSSATGFFPLPSERELYSKVYLSELDVRLAAIEEKYRDLVIQKCEELVEKLQYIKMITE
;
A
#
# COMPACT_ATOMS: atom_id res chain seq x y z
N MET A 1 8.16 -13.99 -21.29
CA MET A 1 6.90 -13.93 -20.52
C MET A 1 5.81 -14.58 -21.34
N ASN A 2 5.12 -15.58 -20.80
CA ASN A 2 3.97 -16.17 -21.49
C ASN A 2 2.71 -15.31 -21.28
N LYS A 3 1.68 -15.53 -22.10
CA LYS A 3 0.42 -14.77 -22.04
C LYS A 3 -0.26 -14.85 -20.66
N PHE A 4 -0.11 -15.95 -19.95
CA PHE A 4 -0.70 -16.12 -18.62
C PHE A 4 -0.01 -15.25 -17.57
N GLU A 5 1.32 -15.17 -17.59
CA GLU A 5 2.13 -14.32 -16.73
C GLU A 5 1.80 -12.84 -16.95
N GLU A 6 1.68 -12.42 -18.20
CA GLU A 6 1.29 -11.06 -18.57
C GLU A 6 -0.10 -10.69 -17.99
N LEU A 7 -1.10 -11.55 -18.21
CA LEU A 7 -2.44 -11.36 -17.65
C LEU A 7 -2.45 -11.36 -16.13
N LYS A 8 -1.56 -12.13 -15.49
CA LYS A 8 -1.39 -12.15 -14.04
C LYS A 8 -0.80 -10.82 -13.54
N ARG A 9 0.26 -10.34 -14.18
CA ARG A 9 0.90 -9.05 -13.87
C ARG A 9 -0.07 -7.88 -14.02
N ASN A 10 -0.81 -7.82 -15.12
CA ASN A 10 -1.78 -6.75 -15.38
C ASN A 10 -2.92 -6.75 -14.33
N ARG A 11 -3.31 -7.94 -13.84
CA ARG A 11 -4.27 -8.04 -12.73
C ARG A 11 -3.72 -7.47 -11.42
N TYR A 12 -2.44 -7.69 -11.10
CA TYR A 12 -1.83 -7.07 -9.92
C TYR A 12 -1.73 -5.54 -10.07
N ILE A 13 -1.31 -5.05 -11.23
CA ILE A 13 -1.24 -3.61 -11.52
C ILE A 13 -2.62 -2.94 -11.40
N LYS A 14 -3.67 -3.56 -11.95
CA LYS A 14 -5.04 -3.06 -11.79
C LYS A 14 -5.44 -2.98 -10.32
N LYS A 15 -5.08 -3.98 -9.51
CA LYS A 15 -5.32 -3.97 -8.06
C LYS A 15 -4.50 -2.91 -7.34
N MET A 16 -3.26 -2.65 -7.76
CA MET A 16 -2.43 -1.56 -7.21
C MET A 16 -3.10 -0.21 -7.45
N HIS A 17 -3.54 0.06 -8.68
CA HIS A 17 -4.24 1.29 -9.04
C HIS A 17 -5.52 1.47 -8.21
N SER A 18 -6.37 0.45 -8.13
CA SER A 18 -7.58 0.49 -7.29
C SER A 18 -7.27 0.69 -5.81
N ASN A 19 -6.19 0.11 -5.30
CA ASN A 19 -5.76 0.29 -3.92
C ASN A 19 -5.25 1.71 -3.65
N ALA A 20 -4.50 2.30 -4.59
CA ALA A 20 -4.04 3.68 -4.49
C ALA A 20 -5.23 4.65 -4.44
N ILE A 21 -6.24 4.48 -5.30
CA ILE A 21 -7.49 5.27 -5.26
C ILE A 21 -8.19 5.13 -3.91
N ALA A 22 -8.34 3.91 -3.40
CA ALA A 22 -8.99 3.66 -2.12
C ALA A 22 -8.25 4.33 -0.96
N MET A 23 -6.91 4.38 -1.00
CA MET A 23 -6.10 5.08 0.01
C MET A 23 -6.27 6.60 -0.08
N VAL A 24 -6.21 7.17 -1.28
CA VAL A 24 -6.40 8.62 -1.51
C VAL A 24 -7.80 9.07 -1.08
N THR A 25 -8.83 8.26 -1.35
CA THR A 25 -10.23 8.56 -1.00
C THR A 25 -10.60 8.17 0.43
N GLY A 26 -9.67 7.64 1.23
CA GLY A 26 -9.91 7.24 2.62
C GLY A 26 -10.85 6.03 2.79
N GLN A 27 -11.07 5.26 1.72
CA GLN A 27 -11.88 4.03 1.75
C GLN A 27 -11.15 2.85 2.42
N VAL A 28 -9.83 2.93 2.55
CA VAL A 28 -9.00 1.94 3.25
C VAL A 28 -8.04 2.65 4.18
N ASP A 29 -7.77 2.03 5.33
CA ASP A 29 -6.74 2.50 6.25
C ASP A 29 -5.36 2.52 5.58
N LEU A 30 -4.51 3.50 5.93
CA LEU A 30 -3.20 3.66 5.30
C LEU A 30 -2.27 2.47 5.56
N ARG A 31 -2.30 1.88 6.75
CA ARG A 31 -1.42 0.76 7.10
C ARG A 31 -1.83 -0.48 6.33
N GLU A 32 -3.13 -0.76 6.28
CA GLU A 32 -3.69 -1.85 5.48
C GLU A 32 -3.41 -1.66 3.98
N GLY A 33 -3.64 -0.44 3.49
CA GLY A 33 -3.38 -0.03 2.12
C GLY A 33 -1.91 -0.23 1.73
N CYS A 34 -0.97 0.21 2.55
CA CYS A 34 0.47 0.05 2.31
C CYS A 34 0.89 -1.43 2.28
N ARG A 35 0.47 -2.24 3.26
CA ARG A 35 0.77 -3.69 3.29
C ARG A 35 0.27 -4.39 2.03
N LYS A 36 -0.95 -4.07 1.60
CA LYS A 36 -1.52 -4.61 0.36
C LYS A 36 -0.76 -4.12 -0.87
N MET A 37 -0.36 -2.85 -0.92
CA MET A 37 0.42 -2.31 -2.04
C MET A 37 1.77 -3.01 -2.18
N GLU A 38 2.47 -3.26 -1.07
CA GLU A 38 3.75 -3.98 -1.08
C GLU A 38 3.64 -5.39 -1.65
N TYR A 39 2.62 -6.13 -1.21
CA TYR A 39 2.34 -7.45 -1.75
C TYR A 39 2.08 -7.39 -3.25
N LEU A 40 1.17 -6.52 -3.69
CA LEU A 40 0.80 -6.42 -5.10
C LEU A 40 1.98 -5.97 -5.98
N TYR A 41 2.76 -5.00 -5.52
CA TYR A 41 3.99 -4.54 -6.17
C TYR A 41 4.97 -5.70 -6.33
N SER A 42 5.28 -6.42 -5.25
CA SER A 42 6.22 -7.54 -5.28
C SER A 42 5.77 -8.63 -6.25
N GLN A 43 4.48 -8.95 -6.28
CA GLN A 43 3.95 -9.96 -7.21
C GLN A 43 4.02 -9.52 -8.68
N ALA A 44 3.78 -8.24 -8.98
CA ALA A 44 3.87 -7.71 -10.33
C ALA A 44 5.33 -7.59 -10.81
N ASP A 45 6.20 -7.07 -9.94
CA ASP A 45 7.63 -6.84 -10.18
C ASP A 45 8.39 -8.15 -10.39
N TYR A 46 8.04 -9.22 -9.66
CA TYR A 46 8.59 -10.56 -9.86
C TYR A 46 8.32 -11.12 -11.27
N VAL A 47 7.16 -10.81 -11.87
CA VAL A 47 6.83 -11.27 -13.23
C VAL A 47 7.59 -10.48 -14.28
N GLN A 48 7.59 -9.15 -14.15
CA GLN A 48 8.39 -8.26 -14.96
C GLN A 48 8.65 -6.99 -14.15
N PRO A 49 9.93 -6.65 -13.90
CA PRO A 49 10.29 -5.49 -13.10
C PRO A 49 9.65 -4.21 -13.60
N PHE A 50 9.30 -3.32 -12.68
CA PHE A 50 8.82 -2.00 -13.04
C PHE A 50 9.97 -1.10 -13.52
N ASP A 51 9.70 -0.31 -14.55
CA ASP A 51 10.56 0.80 -14.96
C ASP A 51 9.95 2.11 -14.45
N GLY A 52 10.60 2.78 -13.51
CA GLY A 52 10.19 4.09 -12.99
C GLY A 52 9.00 4.12 -12.00
N ILE A 53 8.53 2.97 -11.51
CA ILE A 53 7.53 2.91 -10.43
C ILE A 53 8.20 2.40 -9.15
N GLU A 54 8.21 3.24 -8.11
CA GLU A 54 8.76 2.87 -6.81
C GLU A 54 7.76 3.14 -5.67
N ILE A 55 7.74 2.26 -4.69
CA ILE A 55 6.85 2.34 -3.51
C ILE A 55 7.61 2.49 -2.19
N ASN A 56 8.83 3.04 -2.23
CA ASN A 56 9.74 3.08 -1.08
C ASN A 56 9.15 3.77 0.15
N ILE A 57 8.38 4.84 -0.01
CA ILE A 57 7.72 5.51 1.11
C ILE A 57 6.62 4.64 1.75
N LEU A 58 5.88 3.87 0.95
CA LEU A 58 4.86 2.93 1.44
C LEU A 58 5.51 1.82 2.25
N LYS A 59 6.61 1.25 1.75
CA LYS A 59 7.43 0.25 2.48
C LYS A 59 7.97 0.79 3.80
N LYS A 60 8.48 2.03 3.80
CA LYS A 60 8.99 2.68 5.03
C LYS A 60 7.89 2.87 6.06
N PHE A 61 6.71 3.36 5.65
CA PHE A 61 5.58 3.54 6.55
C PHE A 61 5.06 2.22 7.11
N SER A 62 4.88 1.21 6.26
CA SER A 62 4.46 -0.12 6.68
C SER A 62 5.45 -0.79 7.64
N SER A 63 6.75 -0.67 7.37
CA SER A 63 7.80 -1.14 8.30
C SER A 63 7.74 -0.40 9.64
N ALA A 64 7.58 0.94 9.60
CA ALA A 64 7.48 1.77 10.81
C ALA A 64 6.21 1.47 11.63
N THR A 65 5.17 0.92 11.01
CA THR A 65 3.91 0.58 11.67
C THR A 65 3.67 -0.92 11.82
N GLY A 66 4.66 -1.74 11.47
CA GLY A 66 4.55 -3.20 11.41
C GLY A 66 4.29 -3.87 12.75
N PHE A 67 4.80 -3.26 13.83
CA PHE A 67 4.73 -3.79 15.19
C PHE A 67 3.49 -3.36 15.98
N PHE A 68 2.68 -2.44 15.44
CA PHE A 68 1.42 -2.07 16.11
C PHE A 68 0.35 -3.08 15.76
N PRO A 69 -0.48 -3.52 16.72
CA PRO A 69 -1.56 -4.44 16.44
C PRO A 69 -2.54 -3.82 15.44
N LEU A 70 -2.99 -4.64 14.50
CA LEU A 70 -4.16 -4.33 13.68
C LEU A 70 -5.43 -4.40 14.53
N PRO A 71 -6.56 -3.79 14.10
CA PRO A 71 -7.82 -3.83 14.83
C PRO A 71 -8.22 -5.24 15.31
N SER A 72 -8.02 -6.26 14.46
CA SER A 72 -8.31 -7.66 14.77
C SER A 72 -7.42 -8.29 15.85
N GLU A 73 -6.28 -7.69 16.18
CA GLU A 73 -5.29 -8.21 17.13
C GLU A 73 -5.38 -7.51 18.50
N ARG A 74 -6.12 -6.40 18.59
CA ARG A 74 -6.16 -5.52 19.77
C ARG A 74 -6.82 -6.15 20.99
N GLU A 75 -7.71 -7.12 20.82
CA GLU A 75 -8.40 -7.80 21.92
C GLU A 75 -7.45 -8.54 22.87
N LEU A 76 -6.24 -8.87 22.41
CA LEU A 76 -5.21 -9.57 23.20
C LEU A 76 -4.40 -8.66 24.14
N TYR A 77 -4.63 -7.34 24.08
CA TYR A 77 -3.82 -6.34 24.78
C TYR A 77 -4.63 -5.56 25.81
N SER A 78 -3.95 -5.09 26.87
CA SER A 78 -4.60 -4.23 27.87
C SER A 78 -4.89 -2.84 27.29
N LYS A 79 -5.98 -2.21 27.76
CA LYS A 79 -6.36 -0.85 27.31
C LYS A 79 -5.27 0.19 27.55
N VAL A 80 -4.55 0.08 28.67
CA VAL A 80 -3.46 1.00 29.02
C VAL A 80 -2.32 0.88 28.02
N TYR A 81 -1.89 -0.35 27.72
CA TYR A 81 -0.84 -0.60 26.74
C TYR A 81 -1.23 -0.14 25.32
N LEU A 82 -2.49 -0.39 24.91
CA LEU A 82 -3.00 0.08 23.63
C LEU A 82 -2.99 1.62 23.54
N SER A 83 -3.34 2.33 24.62
CA SER A 83 -3.32 3.79 24.64
C SER A 83 -1.92 4.36 24.41
N GLU A 84 -0.89 3.77 25.00
CA GLU A 84 0.51 4.19 24.79
C GLU A 84 0.97 3.92 23.35
N LEU A 85 0.57 2.77 22.80
CA LEU A 85 0.82 2.43 21.40
C LEU A 85 0.10 3.38 20.43
N ASP A 86 -1.13 3.77 20.72
CA ASP A 86 -1.91 4.66 19.86
C ASP A 86 -1.27 6.05 19.76
N VAL A 87 -0.74 6.59 20.87
CA VAL A 87 0.00 7.86 20.87
C VAL A 87 1.25 7.78 19.99
N ARG A 88 2.00 6.68 20.09
CA ARG A 88 3.20 6.45 19.27
C ARG A 88 2.85 6.25 17.80
N LEU A 89 1.75 5.55 17.52
CA LEU A 89 1.27 5.33 16.16
C LEU A 89 0.85 6.65 15.52
N ALA A 90 0.08 7.48 16.23
CA ALA A 90 -0.37 8.78 15.74
C ALA A 90 0.79 9.68 15.31
N ALA A 91 1.88 9.73 16.09
CA ALA A 91 3.07 10.50 15.74
C ALA A 91 3.77 9.98 14.46
N ILE A 92 3.75 8.67 14.21
CA ILE A 92 4.27 8.08 12.98
C ILE A 92 3.33 8.40 11.82
N GLU A 93 2.02 8.24 12.01
CA GLU A 93 1.04 8.56 10.97
C GLU A 93 1.11 10.02 10.54
N GLU A 94 1.19 10.95 11.49
CA GLU A 94 1.34 12.38 11.21
C GLU A 94 2.57 12.67 10.34
N LYS A 95 3.71 12.02 10.64
CA LYS A 95 4.95 12.18 9.88
C LYS A 95 4.86 11.67 8.43
N TYR A 96 4.11 10.60 8.20
CA TYR A 96 4.13 9.88 6.91
C TYR A 96 2.89 10.10 6.05
N ARG A 97 1.77 10.54 6.63
CA ARG A 97 0.45 10.61 5.97
C ARG A 97 0.53 11.31 4.62
N ASP A 98 1.00 12.55 4.59
CA ASP A 98 1.02 13.35 3.36
C ASP A 98 1.94 12.72 2.30
N LEU A 99 3.10 12.19 2.71
CA LEU A 99 4.04 11.53 1.82
C LEU A 99 3.47 10.23 1.23
N VAL A 100 2.71 9.47 2.02
CA VAL A 100 2.02 8.25 1.58
C VAL A 100 0.92 8.61 0.60
N ILE A 101 0.08 9.59 0.92
CA ILE A 101 -1.01 10.05 0.05
C ILE A 101 -0.47 10.58 -1.28
N GLN A 102 0.54 11.46 -1.24
CA GLN A 102 1.17 11.98 -2.45
C GLN A 102 1.74 10.87 -3.33
N LYS A 103 2.35 9.84 -2.73
CA LYS A 103 2.82 8.68 -3.49
C LYS A 103 1.66 7.88 -4.09
N CYS A 104 0.55 7.73 -3.36
CA CYS A 104 -0.62 7.07 -3.92
C CYS A 104 -1.20 7.83 -5.11
N GLU A 105 -1.26 9.16 -5.06
CA GLU A 105 -1.67 10.01 -6.20
C GLU A 105 -0.76 9.81 -7.41
N GLU A 106 0.57 9.83 -7.22
CA GLU A 106 1.54 9.51 -8.29
C GLU A 106 1.30 8.12 -8.89
N LEU A 107 1.00 7.12 -8.05
CA LEU A 107 0.70 5.76 -8.51
C LEU A 107 -0.63 5.70 -9.28
N VAL A 108 -1.64 6.48 -8.91
CA VAL A 108 -2.89 6.55 -9.69
C VAL A 108 -2.58 7.02 -11.10
N GLU A 109 -1.83 8.10 -11.26
CA GLU A 109 -1.46 8.65 -12.57
C GLU A 109 -0.61 7.65 -13.39
N LYS A 110 0.45 7.10 -12.80
CA LYS A 110 1.37 6.20 -13.51
C LYS A 110 0.72 4.88 -13.92
N LEU A 111 -0.17 4.33 -13.09
CA LEU A 111 -0.81 3.04 -13.36
C LEU A 111 -2.04 3.15 -14.27
N GLN A 112 -2.61 4.35 -14.42
CA GLN A 112 -3.74 4.59 -15.34
C GLN A 112 -3.38 4.25 -16.79
N TYR A 113 -2.15 4.56 -17.23
CA TYR A 113 -1.67 4.27 -18.58
C TYR A 113 -1.60 2.77 -18.90
N ILE A 114 -1.35 1.93 -17.90
CA ILE A 114 -1.25 0.47 -18.10
C ILE A 114 -2.64 -0.14 -18.38
N LYS A 115 -3.71 0.50 -17.91
CA LYS A 115 -5.09 0.07 -18.18
C LYS A 115 -5.46 0.25 -19.66
N MET A 116 -4.98 1.31 -20.31
CA MET A 116 -5.32 1.66 -21.70
C MET A 116 -4.68 0.73 -22.75
N ILE A 117 -3.67 -0.07 -22.38
CA ILE A 117 -3.00 -1.02 -23.29
C ILE A 117 -3.72 -2.38 -23.33
N THR A 118 -4.57 -2.65 -22.34
CA THR A 118 -5.27 -3.95 -22.16
C THR A 118 -6.74 -3.96 -22.58
N GLU A 119 -7.28 -2.86 -23.08
CA GLU A 119 -8.61 -2.77 -23.71
C GLU A 119 -8.48 -2.83 -25.24
#